data_AF-A0A1X9Z107-F1
#
_entry.id   AF-A0A1X9Z107-F1
#
_cell.length_a   1.000
_cell.length_b   1.000
_cell.length_c   1.000
_cell.angle_alpha   90.00
_cell.angle_beta   90.00
_cell.angle_gamma   90.00
#
_symmetry.space_group_name_H-M   'P 1'
#
loop_
_entity.id
_entity.type
_entity.pdbx_description
1 polymer ?
#
loop_
_entity_poly.entity_id
_entity_poly.type
_entity_poly.pdbx_seq_one_letter_code
_entity_poly.pdbx_strand_id
1 'polypeptide(L)'
;MHSVNHKIRTVIKIFLITLIFFHFPNQSRAQSKDPSPLSFPTPKNVDHMLFYLQRDPNTNTLIYALNLKENGSINPDAPIQVYWIRYGEKGQKKELGYIQRKFAYGIDTKALGADKYEFRFVSHKKLPFYLQKYSDKSYHVSVTINNRIIRVTRLFIRIQGGSFWLPNVKYGEIEGIEESTGKAIVERISVK
;
A
#
# COMPACT_ATOMS: atom_id res chain seq x y z
N MET A 1 34.53 58.99 -56.64
CA MET A 1 35.60 58.06 -57.04
C MET A 1 35.93 57.18 -55.84
N HIS A 2 35.79 55.84 -56.00
CA HIS A 2 36.16 54.71 -55.12
C HIS A 2 35.81 54.77 -53.61
N SER A 3 34.79 54.07 -53.11
CA SER A 3 34.67 52.61 -52.84
C SER A 3 35.77 52.03 -51.94
N VAL A 4 35.43 51.72 -50.68
CA VAL A 4 35.72 50.41 -50.06
C VAL A 4 34.60 50.06 -49.08
N ASN A 5 33.95 48.92 -49.35
CA ASN A 5 33.06 48.20 -48.44
C ASN A 5 33.88 47.47 -47.37
N HIS A 6 33.38 47.40 -46.14
CA HIS A 6 33.46 46.13 -45.42
C HIS A 6 32.17 45.87 -44.65
N LYS A 7 31.42 44.87 -45.13
CA LYS A 7 30.35 44.19 -44.42
C LYS A 7 30.94 43.61 -43.12
N ILE A 8 30.34 43.94 -41.98
CA ILE A 8 30.40 43.12 -40.79
C ILE A 8 28.97 42.75 -40.43
N ARG A 9 28.67 41.48 -40.68
CA ARG A 9 27.42 40.81 -40.35
C ARG A 9 27.38 40.62 -38.84
N THR A 10 26.52 41.35 -38.13
CA THR A 10 26.14 40.98 -36.76
C THR A 10 24.90 40.12 -36.83
N VAL A 11 25.12 38.81 -37.02
CA VAL A 11 24.17 37.76 -36.63
C VAL A 11 24.51 37.40 -35.19
N ILE A 12 23.53 36.85 -34.44
CA ILE A 12 23.64 36.13 -33.14
C ILE A 12 23.14 36.97 -31.97
N LYS A 13 22.17 36.57 -31.14
CA LYS A 13 21.26 35.40 -31.08
C LYS A 13 20.09 35.85 -30.20
N ILE A 14 18.86 35.74 -30.68
CA ILE A 14 17.67 35.81 -29.82
C ILE A 14 17.70 34.54 -28.97
N PHE A 15 17.93 34.68 -27.66
CA PHE A 15 17.71 33.59 -26.70
C PHE A 15 16.20 33.46 -26.50
N LEU A 16 15.54 32.69 -27.37
CA LEU A 16 14.19 32.21 -27.08
C LEU A 16 14.34 31.11 -26.02
N ILE A 17 14.16 31.47 -24.75
CA ILE A 17 14.01 30.51 -23.67
C ILE A 17 12.65 29.84 -23.89
N THR A 18 12.63 28.71 -24.58
CA THR A 18 11.49 27.81 -24.57
C THR A 18 11.44 27.17 -23.20
N LEU A 19 10.64 27.76 -22.31
CA LEU A 19 10.27 27.16 -21.03
C LEU A 19 9.46 25.89 -21.37
N ILE A 20 10.15 24.75 -21.50
CA ILE A 20 9.50 23.44 -21.52
C ILE A 20 8.97 23.24 -20.11
N PHE A 21 7.73 23.67 -19.88
CA PHE A 21 6.93 23.19 -18.76
C PHE A 21 6.81 21.68 -18.96
N PHE A 22 7.70 20.91 -18.33
CA PHE A 22 7.41 19.53 -18.01
C PHE A 22 6.11 19.55 -17.21
N HIS A 23 5.01 19.30 -17.90
CA HIS A 23 3.76 18.88 -17.30
C HIS A 23 4.05 17.52 -16.68
N PHE A 24 4.60 17.55 -15.46
CA PHE A 24 4.37 16.44 -14.54
C PHE A 24 2.86 16.32 -14.48
N PRO A 25 2.25 15.19 -14.91
CA PRO A 25 0.85 14.98 -14.63
C PRO A 25 0.73 15.10 -13.12
N ASN A 26 0.05 16.16 -12.67
CA ASN A 26 -0.45 16.22 -11.32
C ASN A 26 -1.28 14.95 -11.16
N GLN A 27 -0.68 13.93 -10.55
CA GLN A 27 -1.45 12.83 -10.00
C GLN A 27 -2.26 13.50 -8.90
N SER A 28 -3.46 13.94 -9.27
CA SER A 28 -4.50 14.33 -8.33
C SER A 28 -4.75 13.11 -7.46
N ARG A 29 -4.01 13.00 -6.36
CA ARG A 29 -4.45 12.21 -5.22
C ARG A 29 -5.77 12.83 -4.86
N ALA A 30 -6.88 12.17 -5.17
CA ALA A 30 -8.19 12.57 -4.73
C ALA A 30 -8.17 12.57 -3.20
N GLN A 31 -7.77 13.69 -2.62
CA GLN A 31 -7.61 13.84 -1.19
C GLN A 31 -9.03 13.82 -0.63
N SER A 32 -9.29 12.82 0.20
CA SER A 32 -10.65 12.51 0.55
C SER A 32 -11.34 13.56 1.42
N LYS A 33 -12.67 13.56 1.40
CA LYS A 33 -13.51 14.44 2.23
C LYS A 33 -13.39 14.22 3.75
N ASP A 34 -12.72 13.17 4.22
CA ASP A 34 -12.48 12.89 5.65
C ASP A 34 -11.17 12.10 5.85
N PRO A 35 -9.99 12.75 5.78
CA PRO A 35 -8.73 12.09 6.08
C PRO A 35 -8.56 11.85 7.59
N SER A 36 -7.67 10.93 7.96
CA SER A 36 -7.23 10.86 9.36
C SER A 36 -6.47 12.13 9.73
N PRO A 37 -6.61 12.65 10.97
CA PRO A 37 -5.80 13.76 11.46
C PRO A 37 -4.35 13.32 11.80
N LEU A 38 -4.07 12.02 11.80
CA LEU A 38 -2.75 11.49 12.17
C LEU A 38 -1.83 11.39 10.96
N SER A 39 -0.55 11.73 11.17
CA SER A 39 0.52 11.39 10.24
C SER A 39 1.04 9.99 10.55
N PHE A 40 0.96 9.10 9.57
CA PHE A 40 1.34 7.70 9.74
C PHE A 40 2.74 7.42 9.18
N PRO A 41 3.60 6.73 9.94
CA PRO A 41 4.92 6.33 9.44
C PRO A 41 4.82 5.18 8.44
N THR A 42 5.66 5.16 7.42
CA THR A 42 5.81 3.99 6.56
C THR A 42 6.80 3.01 7.20
N PRO A 43 6.43 1.72 7.37
CA PRO A 43 7.37 0.70 7.83
C PRO A 43 8.60 0.59 6.92
N LYS A 44 9.78 0.50 7.53
CA LYS A 44 11.07 0.34 6.84
C LYS A 44 11.80 -0.88 7.40
N ASN A 45 12.63 -1.51 6.58
CA ASN A 45 13.47 -2.65 6.97
C ASN A 45 12.66 -3.81 7.59
N VAL A 46 11.53 -4.14 6.96
CA VAL A 46 10.66 -5.22 7.39
C VAL A 46 10.83 -6.38 6.41
N ASP A 47 11.48 -7.44 6.86
CA ASP A 47 11.74 -8.61 6.03
C ASP A 47 10.45 -9.27 5.60
N HIS A 48 10.41 -9.65 4.33
CA HIS A 48 9.28 -10.34 3.71
C HIS A 48 7.91 -9.68 3.90
N MET A 49 7.87 -8.35 4.09
CA MET A 49 6.62 -7.61 4.20
C MET A 49 5.80 -7.74 2.91
N LEU A 50 4.56 -8.22 3.05
CA LEU A 50 3.61 -8.29 1.94
C LEU A 50 2.85 -6.96 1.83
N PHE A 51 2.31 -6.50 2.96
CA PHE A 51 1.63 -5.22 3.10
C PHE A 51 1.54 -4.84 4.59
N TYR A 52 1.04 -3.65 4.88
CA TYR A 52 0.79 -3.20 6.25
C TYR A 52 -0.58 -2.55 6.39
N LEU A 53 -1.15 -2.60 7.59
CA LEU A 53 -2.43 -1.98 7.93
C LEU A 53 -2.24 -0.90 8.98
N GLN A 54 -2.77 0.28 8.68
CA GLN A 54 -2.85 1.41 9.59
C GLN A 54 -4.29 1.80 9.84
N ARG A 55 -4.53 2.50 10.94
CA ARG A 55 -5.89 2.80 11.39
C ARG A 55 -5.90 3.95 12.37
N ASP A 56 -7.06 4.55 12.60
CA ASP A 56 -7.28 5.43 13.77
C ASP A 56 -7.53 4.63 15.06
N PRO A 57 -7.17 5.13 16.26
CA PRO A 57 -6.74 6.49 16.55
C PRO A 57 -5.24 6.59 16.90
N ASN A 58 -4.41 5.64 16.47
CA ASN A 58 -2.97 5.70 16.74
C ASN A 58 -2.14 5.19 15.57
N THR A 59 -0.87 5.57 15.57
CA THR A 59 0.08 5.29 14.48
C THR A 59 0.69 3.89 14.52
N ASN A 60 0.27 3.04 15.47
CA ASN A 60 0.75 1.66 15.52
C ASN A 60 0.30 0.93 14.26
N THR A 61 1.23 0.22 13.65
CA THR A 61 1.04 -0.38 12.34
C THR A 61 1.04 -1.89 12.45
N LEU A 62 0.09 -2.56 11.82
CA LEU A 62 0.11 -4.00 11.64
C LEU A 62 0.93 -4.34 10.41
N ILE A 63 1.83 -5.29 10.55
CA ILE A 63 2.62 -5.85 9.47
C ILE A 63 2.04 -7.21 9.14
N TYR A 64 1.85 -7.46 7.85
CA TYR A 64 1.53 -8.77 7.29
C TYR A 64 2.76 -9.18 6.47
N ALA A 65 3.53 -10.10 7.02
CA ALA A 65 4.76 -10.58 6.40
C ALA A 65 4.61 -12.06 6.03
N LEU A 66 5.31 -12.48 4.98
CA LEU A 66 5.38 -13.89 4.61
C LEU A 66 5.98 -14.70 5.77
N ASN A 67 5.37 -15.84 6.09
CA ASN A 67 5.90 -16.74 7.09
C ASN A 67 6.58 -17.92 6.42
N LEU A 68 7.90 -17.95 6.50
CA LEU A 68 8.73 -18.99 5.92
C LEU A 68 9.20 -19.97 7.00
N LYS A 69 9.29 -21.25 6.63
CA LYS A 69 10.02 -22.26 7.39
C LYS A 69 11.53 -22.04 7.22
N GLU A 70 12.33 -22.70 8.04
CA GLU A 70 13.80 -22.65 7.99
C GLU A 70 14.36 -23.03 6.60
N ASN A 71 13.67 -23.91 5.87
CA ASN A 71 14.05 -24.31 4.52
C ASN A 71 13.63 -23.32 3.42
N GLY A 72 13.08 -22.15 3.78
CA GLY A 72 12.64 -21.11 2.85
C GLY A 72 11.30 -21.37 2.15
N SER A 73 10.61 -22.48 2.45
CA SER A 73 9.25 -22.74 1.96
C SER A 73 8.21 -22.01 2.82
N ILE A 74 7.04 -21.68 2.26
CA ILE A 74 5.95 -21.08 3.04
C ILE A 74 5.48 -22.04 4.13
N ASN A 75 5.19 -21.52 5.32
CA ASN A 75 4.49 -22.27 6.35
C ASN A 75 3.01 -22.48 5.94
N PRO A 76 2.58 -23.71 5.63
CA PRO A 76 1.23 -23.96 5.11
C PRO A 76 0.13 -23.74 6.16
N ASP A 77 0.45 -23.87 7.44
CA ASP A 77 -0.51 -23.72 8.54
C ASP A 77 -0.75 -22.24 8.89
N ALA A 78 0.22 -21.39 8.60
CA ALA A 78 0.17 -19.96 8.87
C ALA A 78 1.05 -19.20 7.87
N PRO A 79 0.63 -19.07 6.59
CA PRO A 79 1.48 -18.55 5.51
C PRO A 79 1.84 -17.06 5.64
N ILE A 80 1.11 -16.34 6.49
CA ILE A 80 1.32 -14.91 6.76
C ILE A 80 1.40 -14.72 8.28
N GLN A 81 2.51 -14.14 8.75
CA GLN A 81 2.66 -13.70 10.13
C GLN A 81 2.12 -12.28 10.28
N VAL A 82 1.35 -12.04 11.35
CA VAL A 82 0.77 -10.73 11.66
C VAL A 82 1.28 -10.24 13.00
N TYR A 83 1.84 -9.03 13.03
CA TYR A 83 2.35 -8.42 14.25
C TYR A 83 2.28 -6.88 14.19
N TRP A 84 2.37 -6.24 15.35
CA TRP A 84 2.45 -4.79 15.48
C TRP A 84 3.89 -4.30 15.36
N ILE A 85 4.06 -3.13 14.73
CA ILE A 85 5.13 -2.18 15.04
C ILE A 85 4.48 -1.03 15.83
N ARG A 86 4.90 -0.87 17.09
CA ARG A 86 4.33 0.11 18.01
C ARG A 86 5.07 1.44 17.94
N TYR A 87 4.77 2.25 16.92
CA TYR A 87 5.38 3.57 16.76
C TYR A 87 5.11 4.54 17.92
N GLY A 88 3.99 4.38 18.64
CA GLY A 88 3.75 5.13 19.87
C GLY A 88 4.64 4.71 21.05
N GLU A 89 5.33 3.57 20.94
CA GLU A 89 6.16 2.96 21.99
C GLU A 89 7.54 2.58 21.43
N LYS A 90 8.28 3.56 20.89
CA LYS A 90 9.65 3.41 20.34
C LYS A 90 9.80 2.48 19.12
N GLY A 91 8.71 2.08 18.47
CA GLY A 91 8.76 1.26 17.24
C GLY A 91 8.98 -0.22 17.48
N GLN A 92 8.73 -0.72 18.70
CA GLN A 92 8.93 -2.13 19.03
C GLN A 92 7.98 -3.08 18.29
N LYS A 93 8.49 -4.26 17.91
CA LYS A 93 7.68 -5.36 17.37
C LYS A 93 6.88 -6.02 18.51
N LYS A 94 5.59 -6.29 18.29
CA LYS A 94 4.75 -7.01 19.26
C LYS A 94 3.75 -7.94 18.57
N GLU A 95 3.67 -9.18 19.01
CA GLU A 95 2.71 -10.15 18.52
C GLU A 95 1.25 -9.76 18.83
N LEU A 96 0.32 -10.29 18.03
CA LEU A 96 -1.10 -10.18 18.34
C LEU A 96 -1.46 -10.99 19.59
N GLY A 97 -2.22 -10.40 20.50
CA GLY A 97 -2.91 -11.17 21.55
C GLY A 97 -3.98 -12.10 20.95
N TYR A 98 -4.38 -13.12 21.70
CA TYR A 98 -5.39 -14.11 21.26
C TYR A 98 -6.69 -13.46 20.77
N ILE A 99 -7.23 -12.51 21.54
CA ILE A 99 -8.48 -11.79 21.20
C ILE A 99 -8.33 -11.02 19.89
N GLN A 100 -7.23 -10.28 19.73
CA GLN A 100 -6.98 -9.49 18.51
C GLN A 100 -6.86 -10.39 17.29
N ARG A 101 -6.20 -11.54 17.43
CA ARG A 101 -6.03 -12.54 16.38
C ARG A 101 -7.37 -13.18 16.00
N LYS A 102 -8.22 -13.49 16.97
CA LYS A 102 -9.48 -14.21 16.71
C LYS A 102 -10.61 -13.32 16.20
N PHE A 103 -10.64 -12.04 16.60
CA PHE A 103 -11.81 -11.18 16.40
C PHE A 103 -11.54 -9.86 15.65
N ALA A 104 -10.28 -9.44 15.49
CA ALA A 104 -9.97 -8.14 14.89
C ALA A 104 -9.03 -8.26 13.68
N TYR A 105 -7.74 -8.42 13.94
CA TYR A 105 -6.66 -8.24 12.97
C TYR A 105 -6.06 -9.54 12.46
N GLY A 106 -6.56 -10.69 12.92
CA GLY A 106 -6.17 -11.96 12.33
C GLY A 106 -6.80 -12.20 10.97
N ILE A 107 -6.36 -13.27 10.35
CA ILE A 107 -6.80 -13.72 9.04
C ILE A 107 -7.11 -15.21 9.10
N ASP A 108 -8.14 -15.62 8.38
CA ASP A 108 -8.46 -17.01 8.10
C ASP A 108 -7.85 -17.35 6.73
N THR A 109 -6.99 -18.36 6.66
CA THR A 109 -6.26 -18.76 5.44
C THR A 109 -6.76 -20.08 4.89
N LYS A 110 -6.81 -20.21 3.56
CA LYS A 110 -7.16 -21.43 2.84
C LYS A 110 -6.15 -21.65 1.72
N ALA A 111 -5.51 -22.81 1.70
CA ALA A 111 -4.64 -23.20 0.59
C ALA A 111 -5.45 -23.39 -0.70
N LEU A 112 -4.93 -22.87 -1.81
CA LEU A 112 -5.50 -23.05 -3.16
C LEU A 112 -4.61 -23.90 -4.06
N GLY A 113 -3.36 -24.15 -3.66
CA GLY A 113 -2.36 -24.90 -4.40
C GLY A 113 -0.96 -24.60 -3.88
N ALA A 114 0.06 -25.05 -4.61
CA ALA A 114 1.45 -24.75 -4.28
C ALA A 114 1.68 -23.23 -4.26
N ASP A 115 2.24 -22.71 -3.17
CA ASP A 115 2.58 -21.30 -2.99
C ASP A 115 1.42 -20.31 -3.25
N LYS A 116 0.17 -20.77 -3.14
CA LYS A 116 -1.04 -19.96 -3.39
C LYS A 116 -2.08 -20.16 -2.29
N TYR A 117 -2.49 -19.06 -1.68
CA TYR A 117 -3.44 -19.06 -0.56
C TYR A 117 -4.49 -17.97 -0.76
N GLU A 118 -5.75 -18.29 -0.48
CA GLU A 118 -6.78 -17.29 -0.19
C GLU A 118 -6.71 -16.97 1.30
N PHE A 119 -6.92 -15.71 1.67
CA PHE A 119 -7.21 -15.37 3.05
C PHE A 119 -8.26 -14.28 3.16
N ARG A 120 -8.92 -14.23 4.32
CA ARG A 120 -9.91 -13.21 4.65
C ARG A 120 -9.61 -12.67 6.03
N PHE A 121 -9.84 -11.38 6.25
CA PHE A 121 -9.78 -10.83 7.60
C PHE A 121 -10.90 -11.41 8.45
N VAL A 122 -10.59 -11.80 9.70
CA VAL A 122 -11.61 -12.34 10.64
C VAL A 122 -12.74 -11.33 10.88
N SER A 123 -12.42 -10.04 10.79
CA SER A 123 -13.34 -8.91 10.94
C SER A 123 -14.07 -8.51 9.65
N HIS A 124 -13.66 -9.02 8.48
CA HIS A 124 -14.31 -8.71 7.20
C HIS A 124 -14.24 -9.88 6.22
N LYS A 125 -15.15 -10.83 6.40
CA LYS A 125 -15.15 -12.10 5.65
C LYS A 125 -15.68 -11.99 4.22
N LYS A 126 -16.16 -10.84 3.75
CA LYS A 126 -16.75 -10.72 2.41
C LYS A 126 -15.70 -10.51 1.31
N LEU A 127 -14.52 -10.00 1.66
CA LEU A 127 -13.47 -9.64 0.70
C LEU A 127 -12.29 -10.62 0.79
N PRO A 128 -12.11 -11.53 -0.17
CA PRO A 128 -10.94 -12.39 -0.23
C PRO A 128 -9.70 -11.65 -0.75
N PHE A 129 -8.57 -11.99 -0.17
CA PHE A 129 -7.23 -11.61 -0.61
C PHE A 129 -6.47 -12.87 -1.02
N TYR A 130 -5.50 -12.73 -1.91
CA TYR A 130 -4.74 -13.85 -2.44
C TYR A 130 -3.24 -13.62 -2.27
N LEU A 131 -2.58 -14.50 -1.53
CA LEU A 131 -1.13 -14.60 -1.48
C LEU A 131 -0.68 -15.53 -2.61
N GLN A 132 0.24 -15.06 -3.45
CA GLN A 132 0.83 -15.88 -4.51
C GLN A 132 2.27 -15.49 -4.82
N LYS A 133 3.03 -16.46 -5.33
CA LYS A 133 4.36 -16.25 -5.91
C LYS A 133 4.26 -15.70 -7.33
N TYR A 134 5.06 -14.72 -7.66
CA TYR A 134 5.16 -14.13 -9.00
C TYR A 134 6.37 -14.69 -9.77
N SER A 135 6.46 -14.36 -11.05
CA SER A 135 7.50 -14.85 -11.97
C SER A 135 8.92 -14.46 -11.53
N ASP A 136 9.07 -13.35 -10.82
CA ASP A 136 10.32 -12.88 -10.22
C ASP A 136 10.68 -13.58 -8.89
N LYS A 137 9.92 -14.62 -8.52
CA LYS A 137 10.01 -15.38 -7.26
C LYS A 137 9.64 -14.57 -6.01
N SER A 138 9.18 -13.34 -6.16
CA SER A 138 8.64 -12.56 -5.05
C SER A 138 7.23 -13.03 -4.68
N TYR A 139 6.82 -12.74 -3.45
CA TYR A 139 5.47 -13.00 -2.98
C TYR A 139 4.73 -11.70 -2.81
N HIS A 140 3.49 -11.67 -3.30
CA HIS A 140 2.61 -10.53 -3.11
C HIS A 140 1.20 -10.96 -2.72
N VAL A 141 0.48 -10.00 -2.16
CA VAL A 141 -0.93 -10.12 -1.86
C VAL A 141 -1.72 -9.27 -2.85
N SER A 142 -2.75 -9.87 -3.45
CA SER A 142 -3.67 -9.17 -4.34
C SER A 142 -5.12 -9.25 -3.86
N VAL A 143 -5.93 -8.29 -4.30
CA VAL A 143 -7.38 -8.23 -4.07
C VAL A 143 -8.07 -7.77 -5.34
N THR A 144 -9.29 -8.25 -5.59
CA THR A 144 -10.11 -7.81 -6.72
C THR A 144 -11.18 -6.84 -6.25
N ILE A 145 -11.19 -5.63 -6.80
CA ILE A 145 -12.16 -4.57 -6.49
C ILE A 145 -12.59 -3.93 -7.80
N ASN A 146 -13.90 -3.82 -8.04
CA ASN A 146 -14.44 -3.23 -9.28
C ASN A 146 -13.81 -3.84 -10.55
N ASN A 147 -13.65 -5.17 -10.56
CA ASN A 147 -13.01 -5.94 -11.64
C ASN A 147 -11.53 -5.62 -11.90
N ARG A 148 -10.87 -4.87 -11.01
CA ARG A 148 -9.42 -4.60 -11.05
C ARG A 148 -8.69 -5.48 -10.06
N ILE A 149 -7.58 -6.10 -10.48
CA ILE A 149 -6.68 -6.82 -9.58
C ILE A 149 -5.63 -5.83 -9.07
N ILE A 150 -5.56 -5.68 -7.76
CA ILE A 150 -4.70 -4.72 -7.09
C ILE A 150 -3.70 -5.50 -6.24
N ARG A 151 -2.41 -5.36 -6.55
CA ARG A 151 -1.31 -5.80 -5.68
C ARG A 151 -1.22 -4.83 -4.51
N VAL A 152 -1.61 -5.29 -3.33
CA VAL A 152 -1.80 -4.46 -2.13
C VAL A 152 -0.45 -4.11 -1.52
N THR A 153 -0.28 -2.83 -1.15
CA THR A 153 0.91 -2.35 -0.42
C THR A 153 0.55 -1.79 0.95
N ARG A 154 -0.61 -1.13 1.08
CA ARG A 154 -1.11 -0.57 2.33
C ARG A 154 -2.63 -0.69 2.43
N LEU A 155 -3.08 -1.03 3.63
CA LEU A 155 -4.47 -0.90 4.05
C LEU A 155 -4.58 0.23 5.07
N PHE A 156 -5.62 1.05 4.96
CA PHE A 156 -5.92 2.07 5.95
C PHE A 156 -7.39 2.00 6.38
N ILE A 157 -7.66 2.00 7.68
CA ILE A 157 -9.02 1.98 8.23
C ILE A 157 -9.31 3.28 8.97
N ARG A 158 -10.27 4.05 8.46
CA ARG A 158 -10.75 5.27 9.12
C ARG A 158 -11.74 4.90 10.22
N ILE A 159 -11.42 5.25 11.46
CA ILE A 159 -12.27 4.99 12.63
C ILE A 159 -12.53 6.31 13.37
N GLN A 160 -13.81 6.60 13.65
CA GLN A 160 -14.22 7.80 14.39
C GLN A 160 -15.15 7.44 15.54
N GLY A 161 -14.56 7.23 16.72
CA GLY A 161 -15.29 6.80 17.92
C GLY A 161 -15.75 5.34 17.84
N GLY A 162 -16.78 5.03 18.63
CA GLY A 162 -17.20 3.65 18.90
C GLY A 162 -16.48 3.05 20.10
N SER A 163 -16.75 1.78 20.37
CA SER A 163 -16.10 1.04 21.47
C SER A 163 -14.95 0.19 20.94
N PHE A 164 -14.16 -0.38 21.86
CA PHE A 164 -13.11 -1.34 21.49
C PHE A 164 -13.67 -2.53 20.69
N TRP A 165 -14.88 -2.99 21.03
CA TRP A 165 -15.52 -4.15 20.38
C TRP A 165 -16.32 -3.77 19.14
N LEU A 166 -16.81 -2.53 19.06
CA LEU A 166 -17.63 -2.02 17.96
C LEU A 166 -17.11 -0.65 17.53
N PRO A 167 -15.98 -0.59 16.81
CA PRO A 167 -15.45 0.65 16.28
C PRO A 167 -16.39 1.22 15.21
N ASN A 168 -16.54 2.54 15.17
CA ASN A 168 -17.29 3.21 14.12
C ASN A 168 -16.40 3.41 12.89
N VAL A 169 -16.35 2.41 12.03
CA VAL A 169 -15.55 2.42 10.79
C VAL A 169 -16.26 3.25 9.74
N LYS A 170 -15.59 4.30 9.24
CA LYS A 170 -16.14 5.17 8.19
C LYS A 170 -15.87 4.61 6.81
N TYR A 171 -14.65 4.14 6.58
CA TYR A 171 -14.24 3.47 5.35
C TYR A 171 -12.96 2.68 5.56
N GLY A 172 -12.72 1.72 4.68
CA GLY A 172 -11.41 1.12 4.44
C GLY A 172 -10.82 1.67 3.15
N GLU A 173 -9.51 1.82 3.10
CA GLU A 173 -8.75 2.27 1.94
C GLU A 173 -7.69 1.23 1.60
N ILE A 174 -7.58 0.90 0.33
CA ILE A 174 -6.71 -0.11 -0.23
C ILE A 174 -5.80 0.60 -1.22
N GLU A 175 -4.53 0.71 -0.86
CA GLU A 175 -3.49 1.25 -1.73
C GLU A 175 -2.68 0.10 -2.33
N GLY A 176 -2.31 0.25 -3.59
CA GLY A 176 -1.56 -0.77 -4.29
C GLY A 176 -1.20 -0.39 -5.71
N ILE A 177 -0.82 -1.41 -6.48
CA ILE A 177 -0.51 -1.32 -7.90
C ILE A 177 -1.54 -2.15 -8.66
N GLU A 178 -2.25 -1.55 -9.61
CA GLU A 178 -3.14 -2.29 -10.50
C GLU A 178 -2.31 -3.17 -11.44
N GLU A 179 -2.58 -4.47 -11.49
CA GLU A 179 -1.74 -5.41 -12.25
C GLU A 179 -1.80 -5.21 -13.77
N SER A 180 -2.95 -4.82 -14.30
CA SER A 180 -3.15 -4.63 -15.75
C SER A 180 -2.41 -3.40 -16.28
N THR A 181 -2.25 -2.35 -15.48
CA THR A 181 -1.68 -1.07 -15.92
C THR A 181 -0.34 -0.74 -15.29
N GLY A 182 0.03 -1.41 -14.19
CA GLY A 182 1.20 -1.10 -13.38
C GLY A 182 1.11 0.23 -12.63
N LYS A 183 -0.05 0.91 -12.63
CA LYS A 183 -0.23 2.22 -12.00
C LYS A 183 -0.58 2.08 -10.52
N ALA A 184 -0.11 3.04 -9.72
CA ALA A 184 -0.54 3.18 -8.35
C ALA A 184 -2.04 3.54 -8.30
N ILE A 185 -2.77 2.86 -7.44
CA ILE A 185 -4.20 3.04 -7.25
C ILE A 185 -4.54 3.07 -5.76
N VAL A 186 -5.59 3.83 -5.44
CA VAL A 186 -6.18 3.92 -4.11
C VAL A 186 -7.68 3.69 -4.26
N GLU A 187 -8.19 2.64 -3.65
CA GLU A 187 -9.61 2.30 -3.65
C GLU A 187 -10.20 2.43 -2.26
N ARG A 188 -11.44 2.93 -2.17
CA ARG A 188 -12.18 3.00 -0.91
C ARG A 188 -13.31 2.01 -0.90
N ILE A 189 -13.44 1.32 0.21
CA ILE A 189 -14.49 0.34 0.44
C ILE A 189 -15.32 0.74 1.67
N SER A 190 -16.62 0.51 1.56
CA SER A 190 -17.50 0.58 2.72
C SER A 190 -17.30 -0.68 3.56
N VAL A 191 -17.04 -0.51 4.85
CA VAL A 191 -16.90 -1.61 5.79
C VAL A 191 -18.26 -1.80 6.46
N LYS A 192 -19.16 -2.53 5.78
CA LYS A 192 -20.50 -2.91 6.27
C LYS A 192 -20.69 -4.43 6.33
#